data_AF-A0A9P6C5G5-F1
#
_entry.id   AF-A0A9P6C5G5-F1
#
_cell.length_a   1.000
_cell.length_b   1.000
_cell.length_c   1.000
_cell.angle_alpha   90.00
_cell.angle_beta   90.00
_cell.angle_gamma   90.00
#
_symmetry.space_group_name_H-M   'P 1'
#
loop_
_entity.id
_entity.type
_entity.pdbx_description
1 polymer ?
#
loop_
_entity_poly.entity_id
_entity_poly.type
_entity_poly.pdbx_seq_one_letter_code
_entity_poly.pdbx_strand_id
1 'polypeptide(L)'
;MSEQAAVGQIQANAASKGVLAKLLFFSISLGVVPLTSYYASLKYVYKGNSTFAAITAVVAANIVLVAYIITSLLEDKRDATTKAEAESKKNR
;
A
#
# COMPACT_ATOMS: atom_id res chain seq x y z
N MET A 1 17.74 31.38 2.91
CA MET A 1 17.21 30.64 1.73
C MET A 1 17.76 29.22 1.60
N SER A 2 18.93 28.89 2.18
CA SER A 2 19.51 27.54 2.16
C SER A 2 18.82 26.53 3.10
N GLU A 3 18.41 26.94 4.30
CA GLU A 3 17.76 26.04 5.27
C GLU A 3 16.35 25.60 4.84
N GLN A 4 15.55 26.50 4.26
CA GLN A 4 14.22 26.13 3.73
C GLN A 4 14.30 25.16 2.55
N ALA A 5 15.33 25.27 1.70
CA ALA A 5 15.57 24.33 0.62
C ALA A 5 16.01 22.95 1.14
N ALA A 6 16.83 22.92 2.19
CA ALA A 6 17.24 21.67 2.85
C ALA A 6 16.06 20.96 3.53
N VAL A 7 15.19 21.70 4.22
CA VAL A 7 13.98 21.13 4.86
C VAL A 7 12.99 20.60 3.81
N GLY A 8 12.82 21.28 2.67
CA GLY A 8 11.99 20.80 1.56
C GLY A 8 12.51 19.50 0.92
N GLN A 9 13.83 19.38 0.76
CA GLN A 9 14.49 18.16 0.27
C GLN A 9 14.34 16.98 1.24
N ILE A 10 14.44 17.23 2.54
CA ILE A 10 14.27 16.20 3.59
C ILE A 10 12.81 15.69 3.60
N GLN A 11 11.82 16.59 3.50
CA GLN A 11 10.41 16.20 3.42
C GLN A 11 10.08 15.44 2.13
N ALA A 12 10.60 15.88 0.98
CA ALA A 12 10.39 15.17 -0.29
C ALA A 12 11.00 13.76 -0.27
N ASN A 13 12.19 13.60 0.32
CA ASN A 13 12.81 12.29 0.50
C ASN A 13 12.06 11.40 1.50
N ALA A 14 11.55 11.97 2.60
CA ALA A 14 10.77 11.21 3.58
C ALA A 14 9.44 10.72 2.98
N ALA A 15 8.74 11.57 2.23
CA ALA A 15 7.52 11.21 1.50
C ALA A 15 7.80 10.12 0.45
N SER A 16 8.86 10.28 -0.35
CA SER A 16 9.24 9.32 -1.39
C SER A 16 9.63 7.95 -0.82
N LYS A 17 10.33 7.90 0.32
CA LYS A 17 10.67 6.65 1.01
C LYS A 17 9.43 5.90 1.54
N GLY A 18 8.44 6.62 2.06
CA GLY A 18 7.20 6.03 2.56
C GLY A 18 6.39 5.36 1.45
N VAL A 19 6.24 6.05 0.31
CA VAL A 19 5.54 5.53 -0.87
C VAL A 19 6.25 4.30 -1.42
N LEU A 20 7.58 4.37 -1.62
CA LEU A 20 8.36 3.27 -2.17
C LEU A 20 8.28 2.01 -1.29
N ALA A 21 8.35 2.16 0.04
CA ALA A 21 8.23 1.04 0.96
C ALA A 21 6.84 0.37 0.88
N LYS A 22 5.77 1.15 0.74
CA LYS A 22 4.40 0.63 0.59
C LYS A 22 4.20 -0.06 -0.75
N LEU A 23 4.69 0.54 -1.84
CA LEU A 23 4.66 -0.09 -3.17
C LEU A 23 5.39 -1.45 -3.17
N LEU A 24 6.58 -1.51 -2.55
CA LEU A 24 7.32 -2.75 -2.41
C LEU A 24 6.55 -3.78 -1.56
N PHE A 25 5.99 -3.35 -0.43
CA PHE A 25 5.19 -4.20 0.44
C PHE A 25 3.97 -4.79 -0.29
N PHE A 26 3.20 -3.97 -1.00
CA PHE A 26 2.03 -4.43 -1.75
C PHE A 26 2.41 -5.30 -2.95
N SER A 27 3.52 -4.99 -3.63
CA SER A 27 4.06 -5.81 -4.73
C SER A 27 4.40 -7.23 -4.24
N ILE A 28 5.13 -7.34 -3.13
CA ILE A 28 5.44 -8.64 -2.51
C ILE A 28 4.16 -9.33 -2.03
N SER A 29 3.25 -8.59 -1.39
CA SER A 29 1.99 -9.13 -0.88
C SER A 29 1.12 -9.72 -1.98
N LEU A 30 1.10 -9.11 -3.17
CA LEU A 30 0.32 -9.60 -4.31
C LEU A 30 0.82 -10.97 -4.82
N GLY A 31 2.09 -11.30 -4.62
CA GLY A 31 2.62 -12.64 -4.86
C GLY A 31 2.37 -13.57 -3.68
N VAL A 32 2.82 -13.18 -2.49
CA VAL A 32 2.87 -14.05 -1.30
C VAL A 32 1.48 -14.41 -0.79
N VAL A 33 0.56 -13.46 -0.69
CA VAL A 33 -0.77 -13.69 -0.10
C VAL A 33 -1.60 -14.65 -0.95
N PRO A 34 -1.77 -14.47 -2.27
CA PRO A 34 -2.53 -15.40 -3.10
C PRO A 34 -1.89 -16.78 -3.18
N LEU A 35 -0.55 -16.86 -3.28
CA LEU A 35 0.17 -18.14 -3.30
C LEU A 35 -0.01 -18.89 -1.98
N THR A 36 0.15 -18.21 -0.86
CA THR A 36 -0.05 -18.81 0.46
C THR A 36 -1.50 -19.26 0.62
N SER A 37 -2.46 -18.43 0.20
CA SER A 37 -3.89 -18.75 0.23
C SER A 37 -4.22 -19.98 -0.63
N TYR A 38 -3.61 -20.11 -1.82
CA TYR A 38 -3.74 -21.29 -2.67
C TYR A 38 -3.27 -22.56 -1.95
N TYR A 39 -2.00 -22.61 -1.54
CA TYR A 39 -1.44 -23.83 -0.97
C TYR A 39 -2.03 -24.17 0.41
N ALA A 40 -2.35 -23.16 1.21
CA ALA A 40 -3.03 -23.35 2.49
C ALA A 40 -4.44 -23.91 2.29
N SER A 41 -5.23 -23.31 1.41
CA SER A 41 -6.59 -23.78 1.13
C SER A 41 -6.60 -25.15 0.46
N LEU A 42 -5.67 -25.43 -0.45
CA LEU A 42 -5.51 -26.72 -1.09
C LEU A 42 -5.29 -27.84 -0.06
N LYS A 43 -4.39 -27.62 0.91
CA LYS A 43 -4.00 -28.65 1.88
C LYS A 43 -4.98 -28.79 3.04
N TYR A 44 -5.48 -27.67 3.60
CA TYR A 44 -6.23 -27.68 4.86
C TYR A 44 -7.74 -27.52 4.69
N VAL A 45 -8.21 -26.88 3.62
CA VAL A 45 -9.64 -26.56 3.44
C VAL A 45 -10.29 -27.50 2.45
N TYR A 46 -9.66 -27.69 1.28
CA TYR A 46 -10.28 -28.37 0.13
C TYR A 46 -9.70 -29.76 -0.18
N LYS A 47 -8.82 -30.29 0.69
CA LYS A 47 -8.25 -31.65 0.62
C LYS A 47 -7.73 -32.04 -0.79
N GLY A 48 -7.08 -31.11 -1.49
CA GLY A 48 -6.51 -31.34 -2.81
C GLY A 48 -7.35 -30.87 -3.99
N ASN A 49 -8.53 -30.29 -3.79
CA ASN A 49 -9.29 -29.69 -4.91
C ASN A 49 -8.69 -28.35 -5.34
N SER A 50 -7.94 -28.38 -6.45
CA SER A 50 -7.22 -27.23 -7.00
C SER A 50 -8.13 -26.13 -7.54
N THR A 51 -9.32 -26.46 -8.03
CA THR A 51 -10.25 -25.46 -8.57
C THR A 51 -10.74 -24.51 -7.48
N PHE A 52 -11.20 -25.04 -6.34
CA PHE A 52 -11.64 -24.20 -5.22
C PHE A 52 -10.48 -23.43 -4.60
N ALA A 53 -9.30 -24.05 -4.46
CA ALA A 53 -8.11 -23.36 -3.97
C ALA A 53 -7.69 -22.19 -4.89
N ALA A 54 -7.77 -22.37 -6.21
CA ALA A 54 -7.48 -21.32 -7.18
C ALA A 54 -8.48 -20.16 -7.07
N ILE A 55 -9.78 -20.45 -6.89
CA ILE A 55 -10.80 -19.41 -6.66
C ILE A 55 -10.46 -18.61 -5.39
N THR A 56 -10.11 -19.27 -4.29
CA THR A 56 -9.70 -18.59 -3.05
C THR A 56 -8.46 -17.71 -3.24
N ALA A 57 -7.49 -18.16 -4.02
CA ALA A 57 -6.30 -17.38 -4.34
C ALA A 57 -6.63 -16.11 -5.15
N VAL A 58 -7.51 -16.23 -6.16
CA VAL A 58 -7.99 -15.09 -6.96
C VAL A 58 -8.74 -14.08 -6.08
N VAL A 59 -9.61 -14.56 -5.19
CA VAL A 59 -10.31 -13.69 -4.22
C VAL A 59 -9.30 -12.98 -3.31
N ALA A 60 -8.30 -13.69 -2.79
CA ALA A 60 -7.25 -13.11 -1.96
C ALA A 60 -6.44 -12.03 -2.69
N ALA A 61 -6.11 -12.23 -3.98
CA ALA A 61 -5.42 -11.23 -4.80
C ALA A 61 -6.24 -9.95 -4.95
N ASN A 62 -7.54 -10.07 -5.19
CA ASN A 62 -8.44 -8.91 -5.30
C ASN A 62 -8.57 -8.17 -3.97
N ILE A 63 -8.56 -8.87 -2.83
CA ILE A 63 -8.54 -8.24 -1.50
C ILE A 63 -7.28 -7.39 -1.33
N VAL A 64 -6.10 -7.92 -1.69
CA VAL A 64 -4.83 -7.17 -1.62
C VAL A 64 -4.88 -5.92 -2.52
N LEU A 65 -5.42 -6.06 -3.73
CA LEU A 65 -5.58 -4.94 -4.66
C LEU A 65 -6.48 -3.84 -4.08
N VAL A 66 -7.64 -4.21 -3.54
CA VAL A 66 -8.56 -3.24 -2.92
C VAL A 66 -7.92 -2.58 -1.69
N ALA A 67 -7.21 -3.34 -0.85
CA ALA A 67 -6.48 -2.80 0.29
C ALA A 67 -5.39 -1.79 -0.13
N TYR A 68 -4.69 -2.06 -1.22
CA TYR A 68 -3.74 -1.12 -1.81
C TYR A 68 -4.43 0.18 -2.22
N ILE A 69 -5.50 0.09 -3.01
CA ILE A 69 -6.26 1.26 -3.49
C ILE A 69 -6.75 2.12 -2.32
N ILE A 70 -7.38 1.50 -1.31
CA ILE A 70 -7.87 2.23 -0.13
C ILE A 70 -6.71 2.92 0.58
N THR A 71 -5.60 2.22 0.80
CA THR A 71 -4.42 2.78 1.48
C THR A 71 -3.84 3.97 0.73
N SER A 72 -3.71 3.85 -0.61
CA SER A 72 -3.25 4.95 -1.46
C SER A 72 -4.18 6.16 -1.40
N LEU A 73 -5.49 5.95 -1.47
CA LEU A 73 -6.47 7.05 -1.36
C LEU A 73 -6.44 7.75 0.00
N LEU A 74 -6.21 6.99 1.08
CA LEU A 74 -6.08 7.57 2.43
C LEU A 74 -4.78 8.37 2.57
N GLU A 75 -3.69 7.91 1.95
CA GLU A 75 -2.42 8.64 1.93
C GLU A 75 -2.54 9.95 1.15
N ASP A 76 -3.11 9.91 -0.06
CA ASP A 76 -3.34 11.10 -0.89
C ASP A 76 -4.16 12.17 -0.15
N LYS A 77 -5.19 11.75 0.60
CA LYS A 77 -6.00 12.66 1.43
C LYS A 77 -5.20 13.30 2.55
N ARG A 78 -4.35 12.54 3.25
CA ARG A 78 -3.53 13.05 4.36
C ARG A 78 -2.49 14.04 3.87
N ASP A 79 -1.90 13.79 2.70
CA ASP A 79 -0.96 14.71 2.08
C ASP A 79 -1.64 16.01 1.64
N ALA A 80 -2.87 15.93 1.11
CA ALA A 80 -3.66 17.11 0.75
C ALA A 80 -4.01 17.98 1.99
N THR A 81 -4.43 17.36 3.10
CA THR A 81 -4.73 18.09 4.35
C THR A 81 -3.47 18.73 4.94
N THR A 82 -2.35 18.01 4.98
CA THR A 82 -1.08 18.51 5.52
C THR A 82 -0.58 19.73 4.74
N LYS A 83 -0.72 19.72 3.41
CA LYS A 83 -0.37 20.87 2.55
C LYS A 83 -1.25 22.08 2.81
N ALA A 84 -2.58 21.88 2.92
CA ALA A 84 -3.52 22.96 3.20
C ALA A 84 -3.26 23.65 4.57
N GLU A 85 -2.91 22.87 5.60
CA GLU A 85 -2.55 23.41 6.92
C GLU A 85 -1.22 24.20 6.91
N ALA A 86 -0.23 23.72 6.16
CA ALA A 86 1.05 24.41 6.00
C ALA A 86 0.90 25.76 5.27
N GLU A 87 0.05 25.82 4.25
CA GLU A 87 -0.25 27.06 3.52
C GLU A 87 -1.06 28.06 4.36
N SER A 88 -2.02 27.60 5.16
CA SER A 88 -2.80 28.45 6.08
C SER A 88 -1.93 29.12 7.15
N LYS A 89 -0.94 28.40 7.71
CA LYS A 89 0.00 28.94 8.70
C LYS A 89 1.01 29.92 8.12
N LYS A 90 1.26 29.90 6.80
CA LYS A 90 2.18 30.82 6.12
C LYS A 90 1.52 32.17 5.78
N ASN A 91 0.19 32.21 5.69
CA ASN A 91 -0.60 33.40 5.38
C ASN A 91 -1.10 34.17 6.62
N ARG A 92 -0.81 33.69 7.83
CA ARG A 92 -1.14 34.33 9.11
C ARG A 92 0.13 34.80 9.80
#